data_AF-A0A3N5YJR2-F1
#
_entry.id   AF-A0A3N5YJR2-F1
#
_cell.length_a   1.000
_cell.length_b   1.000
_cell.length_c   1.000
_cell.angle_alpha   90.00
_cell.angle_beta   90.00
_cell.angle_gamma   90.00
#
_symmetry.space_group_name_H-M   'P 1'
#
loop_
_entity.id
_entity.type
_entity.pdbx_description
1 polymer ?
#
loop_
_entity_poly.entity_id
_entity_poly.type
_entity_poly.pdbx_seq_one_letter_code
_entity_poly.pdbx_strand_id
1 'polypeptide(L)'
;EGIDQRGAAFCYPVELAHGFFHALIAGDDPPEFIFLPHFKAVPNLDDRSSPQSLVCPLVQGETYYLQTAFRERLEQLRRRGTRLLTPLMDLSQGLQGAEPALVEAARAMGIGGREARAAFAAAVQQQIACTDAMRAEGRRMLAELAADPAAIGVVILSRPYNGFVDEAHMGIPHKFASRGVPVIPLDFLDLEPERSKRRMYWGMGKLLMKAARLVERHPQLFATYITNFSCGPDSFLIGYVREIMGRKPSLTLELDSHTADAGLETRVEAFLDIIQAYRQLASRRLIPPRTAPFTPAQAVIDAGRLQVRTSAGDLLPLGDPRITVLIPSMGRLGSEAFAAFMRGYGLNARAARENDEAILKVGRANTSCKECLPLILTTGTLLSYVQNGRRPEEVVVYFMATGSGPCRFGQYAVFMEDLVRRMQIPDVALMSLTSDNSYAGMDKHFERHAWWAVVVSDVMEDIRSMLLAATHDPDSAMTVFEGEWQAILAALERASFKGLTEQLARTAERLKAIPLRQPAHSVPVVTLSGEIFVRRDALSRQFLTEQLA
;
A
#
# COMPACT_ATOMS: atom_id res chain seq x y z
N GLU A 1 -21.05 -21.60 6.55
CA GLU A 1 -20.52 -22.57 5.57
C GLU A 1 -19.57 -21.94 4.55
N GLY A 2 -20.04 -21.15 3.58
CA GLY A 2 -19.17 -20.55 2.56
C GLY A 2 -18.02 -19.70 3.13
N ILE A 3 -18.35 -18.81 4.06
CA ILE A 3 -17.40 -17.94 4.78
C ILE A 3 -16.30 -18.75 5.48
N ASP A 4 -16.63 -19.93 5.99
CA ASP A 4 -15.72 -20.78 6.77
C ASP A 4 -14.63 -21.44 5.90
N GLN A 5 -14.83 -21.48 4.58
CA GLN A 5 -13.88 -22.08 3.63
C GLN A 5 -12.73 -21.16 3.19
N ARG A 6 -12.68 -19.93 3.72
CA ARG A 6 -11.68 -18.91 3.34
C ARG A 6 -10.22 -19.31 3.57
N GLY A 7 -9.94 -20.19 4.54
CA GLY A 7 -8.61 -20.72 4.83
C GLY A 7 -7.55 -19.71 5.32
N ALA A 8 -7.88 -18.42 5.43
CA ALA A 8 -7.00 -17.36 5.90
C ALA A 8 -7.80 -16.19 6.53
N ALA A 9 -7.10 -15.32 7.25
CA ALA A 9 -7.68 -14.07 7.77
C ALA A 9 -7.77 -13.03 6.64
N PHE A 10 -8.99 -12.68 6.23
CA PHE A 10 -9.26 -11.67 5.21
C PHE A 10 -10.06 -10.49 5.77
N CYS A 11 -10.22 -9.45 4.96
CA CYS A 11 -11.16 -8.37 5.27
C CYS A 11 -12.60 -8.82 5.02
N TYR A 12 -13.54 -8.21 5.74
CA TYR A 12 -14.97 -8.60 5.71
C TYR A 12 -15.59 -8.75 4.30
N PRO A 13 -15.30 -7.90 3.28
CA PRO A 13 -15.84 -8.09 1.93
C PRO A 13 -15.41 -9.39 1.26
N VAL A 14 -14.21 -9.89 1.57
CA VAL A 14 -13.75 -11.19 1.05
C VAL A 14 -14.52 -12.32 1.73
N GLU A 15 -14.87 -12.16 3.01
CA GLU A 15 -15.76 -13.11 3.69
C GLU A 15 -17.12 -13.14 3.00
N LEU A 16 -17.73 -11.97 2.78
CA LEU A 16 -18.99 -11.85 2.04
C LEU A 16 -18.88 -12.46 0.63
N ALA A 17 -17.78 -12.24 -0.08
CA ALA A 17 -17.54 -12.85 -1.38
C ALA A 17 -17.55 -14.39 -1.32
N HIS A 18 -16.96 -15.00 -0.28
CA HIS A 18 -17.04 -16.45 -0.07
C HIS A 18 -18.47 -16.89 0.23
N GLY A 19 -19.21 -16.13 1.04
CA GLY A 19 -20.61 -16.39 1.35
C GLY A 19 -21.50 -16.35 0.10
N PHE A 20 -21.44 -15.27 -0.67
CA PHE A 20 -22.20 -15.08 -1.90
C PHE A 20 -21.83 -16.10 -2.97
N PHE A 21 -20.53 -16.37 -3.15
CA PHE A 21 -20.09 -17.36 -4.13
C PHE A 21 -20.52 -18.78 -3.74
N HIS A 22 -20.43 -19.13 -2.45
CA HIS A 22 -20.95 -20.40 -1.97
C HIS A 22 -22.46 -20.54 -2.21
N ALA A 23 -23.25 -19.51 -1.87
CA ALA A 23 -24.69 -19.51 -2.12
C ALA A 23 -25.02 -19.73 -3.61
N LEU A 24 -24.25 -19.11 -4.52
CA LEU A 24 -24.39 -19.30 -5.96
C LEU A 24 -24.12 -20.75 -6.41
N ILE A 25 -23.07 -21.40 -5.89
CA ILE A 25 -22.64 -22.73 -6.36
C ILE A 25 -23.27 -23.90 -5.59
N ALA A 26 -23.85 -23.63 -4.42
CA ALA A 26 -24.52 -24.62 -3.57
C ALA A 26 -25.97 -24.87 -3.99
N GLY A 27 -26.57 -23.96 -4.76
CA GLY A 27 -27.95 -24.10 -5.24
C GLY A 27 -28.22 -25.40 -6.01
N ASP A 28 -29.49 -25.81 -6.00
CA ASP A 28 -29.96 -27.05 -6.64
C ASP A 28 -29.87 -26.98 -8.18
N ASP A 29 -30.09 -25.79 -8.74
CA ASP A 29 -29.99 -25.47 -10.16
C ASP A 29 -28.76 -24.59 -10.43
N PRO A 30 -27.58 -25.19 -10.69
CA PRO A 30 -26.37 -24.42 -10.89
C PRO A 30 -26.39 -23.71 -12.25
N PRO A 31 -25.86 -22.48 -12.33
CA PRO A 31 -25.83 -21.74 -13.59
C PRO A 31 -25.00 -22.48 -14.65
N GLU A 32 -25.38 -22.34 -15.92
CA GLU A 32 -24.60 -22.85 -17.06
C GLU A 32 -23.24 -22.13 -17.15
N PHE A 33 -23.21 -20.84 -16.85
CA PHE A 33 -22.01 -20.03 -16.85
C PHE A 33 -21.83 -19.31 -15.51
N ILE A 34 -20.65 -19.43 -14.92
CA ILE A 34 -20.23 -18.63 -13.75
C ILE A 34 -19.24 -17.59 -14.24
N PHE A 35 -19.58 -16.31 -14.07
CA PHE A 35 -18.70 -15.20 -14.39
C PHE A 35 -17.89 -14.80 -13.15
N LEU A 36 -16.58 -15.05 -13.19
CA LEU A 36 -15.65 -14.82 -12.09
C LEU A 36 -14.40 -14.07 -12.60
N PRO A 37 -14.53 -12.78 -12.94
CA PRO A 37 -13.48 -12.00 -13.59
C PRO A 37 -12.28 -11.72 -12.67
N HIS A 38 -11.11 -11.56 -13.29
CA HIS A 38 -9.94 -10.97 -12.64
C HIS A 38 -10.00 -9.45 -12.86
N PHE A 39 -10.44 -8.69 -11.86
CA PHE A 39 -10.40 -7.22 -11.94
C PHE A 39 -9.02 -6.67 -11.58
N LYS A 40 -8.34 -6.05 -12.55
CA LYS A 40 -7.02 -5.41 -12.35
C LYS A 40 -7.15 -3.92 -12.00
N ALA A 41 -8.02 -3.22 -12.73
CA ALA A 41 -8.15 -1.76 -12.64
C ALA A 41 -9.59 -1.29 -12.89
N VAL A 42 -9.93 -0.15 -12.31
CA VAL A 42 -11.20 0.58 -12.50
C VAL A 42 -10.97 1.84 -13.35
N PRO A 43 -12.03 2.42 -13.97
CA PRO A 43 -11.90 3.67 -14.72
C PRO A 43 -11.13 4.73 -13.94
N ASN A 44 -10.09 5.28 -14.58
CA ASN A 44 -9.34 6.37 -14.01
C ASN A 44 -10.11 7.66 -14.23
N LEU A 45 -10.41 8.41 -13.17
CA LEU A 45 -10.78 9.82 -13.35
C LEU A 45 -9.56 10.57 -13.88
N ASP A 46 -9.78 11.65 -14.65
CA ASP A 46 -8.68 12.54 -15.05
C ASP A 46 -7.97 13.03 -13.78
N ASP A 47 -6.78 12.45 -13.55
CA ASP A 47 -5.98 12.65 -12.36
C ASP A 47 -4.53 12.73 -12.79
N ARG A 48 -4.08 13.97 -12.90
CA ARG A 48 -2.70 14.32 -13.26
C ARG A 48 -1.68 13.79 -12.25
N SER A 49 -2.10 13.31 -11.07
CA SER A 49 -1.20 12.85 -10.00
C SER A 49 -0.69 11.41 -10.17
N SER A 50 -1.38 10.58 -10.97
CA SER A 50 -0.96 9.22 -11.32
C SER A 50 -1.77 8.68 -12.50
N PRO A 51 -1.13 8.04 -13.50
CA PRO A 51 -1.85 7.39 -14.60
C PRO A 51 -2.53 6.07 -14.20
N GLN A 52 -2.25 5.53 -13.01
CA GLN A 52 -2.68 4.20 -12.60
C GLN A 52 -4.00 4.21 -11.80
N SER A 53 -4.82 3.18 -11.96
CA SER A 53 -6.13 3.08 -11.30
C SER A 53 -6.45 1.64 -10.87
N LEU A 54 -5.51 1.04 -10.13
CA LEU A 54 -5.55 -0.37 -9.75
C LEU A 54 -6.52 -0.62 -8.59
N VAL A 55 -7.09 -1.82 -8.53
CA VAL A 55 -7.81 -2.32 -7.34
C VAL A 55 -6.83 -2.97 -6.36
N CYS A 56 -7.27 -3.28 -5.14
CA CYS A 56 -6.38 -3.89 -4.13
C CYS A 56 -6.05 -5.34 -4.49
N PRO A 57 -4.94 -5.91 -3.96
CA PRO A 57 -4.52 -7.27 -4.29
C PRO A 57 -5.57 -8.35 -3.99
N LEU A 58 -6.44 -8.13 -2.99
CA LEU A 58 -7.51 -9.09 -2.68
C LEU A 58 -8.61 -9.08 -3.75
N VAL A 59 -9.02 -7.92 -4.26
CA VAL A 59 -9.97 -7.86 -5.38
C VAL A 59 -9.35 -8.47 -6.66
N GLN A 60 -8.06 -8.23 -6.93
CA GLN A 60 -7.38 -8.89 -8.06
C GLN A 60 -7.30 -10.41 -7.86
N GLY A 61 -7.11 -10.84 -6.61
CA GLY A 61 -6.98 -12.23 -6.21
C GLY A 61 -8.29 -13.03 -6.16
N GLU A 62 -9.44 -12.36 -6.25
CA GLU A 62 -10.76 -12.95 -5.98
C GLU A 62 -11.06 -14.19 -6.80
N THR A 63 -10.80 -14.12 -8.11
CA THR A 63 -10.98 -15.26 -9.00
C THR A 63 -10.15 -16.46 -8.59
N TYR A 64 -8.95 -16.26 -8.03
CA TYR A 64 -8.01 -17.34 -7.70
C TYR A 64 -8.32 -17.98 -6.36
N TYR A 65 -8.56 -17.17 -5.32
CA TYR A 65 -8.83 -17.73 -3.99
C TYR A 65 -10.21 -18.40 -3.92
N LEU A 66 -11.23 -17.89 -4.62
CA LEU A 66 -12.54 -18.55 -4.66
C LEU A 66 -12.48 -19.89 -5.41
N GLN A 67 -11.75 -19.95 -6.54
CA GLN A 67 -11.52 -21.21 -7.23
C GLN A 67 -10.75 -22.22 -6.40
N THR A 68 -9.84 -21.75 -5.55
CA THR A 68 -9.05 -22.60 -4.66
C THR A 68 -9.89 -23.11 -3.50
N ALA A 69 -10.64 -22.22 -2.83
CA ALA A 69 -11.50 -22.56 -1.69
C ALA A 69 -12.59 -23.56 -2.08
N PHE A 70 -13.22 -23.36 -3.26
CA PHE A 70 -14.35 -24.17 -3.72
C PHE A 70 -13.98 -25.15 -4.84
N ARG A 71 -12.71 -25.57 -4.92
CA ARG A 71 -12.17 -26.40 -6.02
C ARG A 71 -13.03 -27.64 -6.29
N GLU A 72 -13.30 -28.43 -5.25
CA GLU A 72 -14.04 -29.69 -5.38
C GLU A 72 -15.45 -29.47 -5.93
N ARG A 73 -16.16 -28.46 -5.40
CA ARG A 73 -17.52 -28.14 -5.87
C ARG A 73 -17.51 -27.65 -7.31
N LEU A 74 -16.56 -26.80 -7.69
CA LEU A 74 -16.42 -26.34 -9.06
C LEU A 74 -16.10 -27.48 -10.03
N GLU A 75 -15.30 -28.47 -9.62
CA GLU A 75 -15.06 -29.67 -10.42
C GLU A 75 -16.34 -30.49 -10.62
N GLN A 76 -17.19 -30.64 -9.60
CA GLN A 76 -18.49 -31.30 -9.73
C GLN A 76 -19.41 -30.54 -10.70
N LEU A 77 -19.48 -29.22 -10.59
CA LEU A 77 -20.28 -28.37 -11.47
C LEU A 77 -19.79 -28.44 -12.92
N ARG A 78 -18.47 -28.46 -13.14
CA ARG A 78 -17.88 -28.67 -14.47
C ARG A 78 -18.30 -30.01 -15.10
N ARG A 79 -18.37 -31.08 -14.30
CA ARG A 79 -18.87 -32.40 -14.78
C ARG A 79 -20.36 -32.37 -15.14
N ARG A 80 -21.14 -31.48 -14.49
CA ARG A 80 -22.56 -31.24 -14.80
C ARG A 80 -22.77 -30.28 -15.98
N GLY A 81 -21.70 -29.73 -16.56
CA GLY A 81 -21.76 -28.84 -17.72
C GLY A 81 -21.58 -27.35 -17.42
N THR A 82 -21.46 -26.94 -16.15
CA THR A 82 -21.21 -25.53 -15.79
C THR A 82 -19.82 -25.09 -16.25
N ARG A 83 -19.73 -23.91 -16.86
CA ARG A 83 -18.49 -23.34 -17.39
C ARG A 83 -18.11 -22.07 -16.63
N LEU A 84 -16.84 -21.97 -16.26
CA LEU A 84 -16.30 -20.82 -15.55
C LEU A 84 -15.67 -19.84 -16.55
N LEU A 85 -16.06 -18.57 -16.48
CA LEU A 85 -15.53 -17.48 -17.30
C LEU A 85 -14.70 -16.55 -16.42
N THR A 86 -13.40 -16.45 -16.68
CA THR A 86 -12.46 -15.67 -15.85
C THR A 86 -11.71 -14.59 -16.66
N PRO A 87 -12.41 -13.63 -17.30
CA PRO A 87 -11.72 -12.62 -18.09
C PRO A 87 -10.89 -11.68 -17.23
N LEU A 88 -9.77 -11.20 -17.77
CA LEU A 88 -8.98 -10.13 -17.19
C LEU A 88 -9.61 -8.78 -17.53
N MET A 89 -10.07 -8.06 -16.51
CA MET A 89 -10.73 -6.77 -16.64
C MET A 89 -9.75 -5.65 -16.30
N ASP A 90 -9.33 -4.89 -17.31
CA ASP A 90 -8.50 -3.69 -17.17
C ASP A 90 -9.25 -2.47 -17.71
N LEU A 91 -9.85 -1.70 -16.80
CA LEU A 91 -10.61 -0.50 -17.13
C LEU A 91 -9.78 0.79 -16.99
N SER A 92 -8.45 0.69 -16.93
CA SER A 92 -7.58 1.88 -16.72
C SER A 92 -7.75 2.95 -17.80
N GLN A 93 -8.14 2.58 -19.02
CA GLN A 93 -8.43 3.47 -20.14
C GLN A 93 -9.93 3.77 -20.32
N GLY A 94 -10.74 3.50 -19.30
CA GLY A 94 -12.19 3.65 -19.34
C GLY A 94 -12.93 2.34 -19.60
N LEU A 95 -14.26 2.44 -19.71
CA LEU A 95 -15.16 1.28 -19.82
C LEU A 95 -14.91 0.45 -21.08
N GLN A 96 -14.46 1.09 -22.16
CA GLN A 96 -14.13 0.45 -23.44
C GLN A 96 -13.00 -0.59 -23.30
N GLY A 97 -12.13 -0.44 -22.30
CA GLY A 97 -11.05 -1.40 -22.02
C GLY A 97 -11.55 -2.82 -21.74
N ALA A 98 -12.81 -2.99 -21.34
CA ALA A 98 -13.42 -4.30 -21.12
C ALA A 98 -13.88 -5.02 -22.40
N GLU A 99 -13.97 -4.33 -23.54
CA GLU A 99 -14.57 -4.91 -24.75
C GLU A 99 -13.91 -6.23 -25.17
N PRO A 100 -12.57 -6.32 -25.30
CA PRO A 100 -11.94 -7.54 -25.81
C PRO A 100 -12.24 -8.75 -24.91
N ALA A 101 -12.14 -8.55 -23.60
CA ALA A 101 -12.30 -9.61 -22.61
C ALA A 101 -13.76 -10.08 -22.49
N LEU A 102 -14.73 -9.15 -22.53
CA LEU A 102 -16.16 -9.50 -22.48
C LEU A 102 -16.65 -10.12 -23.79
N VAL A 103 -16.15 -9.67 -24.95
CA VAL A 103 -16.47 -10.29 -26.24
C VAL A 103 -15.92 -11.72 -26.32
N GLU A 104 -14.73 -11.97 -25.78
CA GLU A 104 -14.18 -13.31 -25.67
C GLU A 104 -15.00 -14.20 -24.72
N ALA A 105 -15.41 -13.68 -23.57
CA ALA A 105 -16.30 -14.40 -22.65
C ALA A 105 -17.64 -14.76 -23.32
N ALA A 106 -18.25 -13.83 -24.06
CA ALA A 106 -19.48 -14.08 -24.82
C ALA A 106 -19.28 -15.14 -25.93
N ARG A 107 -18.15 -15.13 -26.63
CA ARG A 107 -17.81 -16.18 -27.61
C ARG A 107 -17.65 -17.53 -26.95
N ALA A 108 -17.09 -17.59 -25.74
CA ALA A 108 -17.04 -18.82 -24.97
C ALA A 108 -18.45 -19.34 -24.69
N MET A 109 -19.44 -18.48 -24.51
CA MET A 109 -20.87 -18.85 -24.37
C MET A 109 -21.54 -19.27 -25.71
N GLY A 110 -20.82 -19.22 -26.84
CA GLY A 110 -21.37 -19.53 -28.16
C GLY A 110 -21.99 -18.33 -28.89
N ILE A 111 -21.87 -17.12 -28.33
CA ILE A 111 -22.45 -15.90 -28.92
C ILE A 111 -21.54 -15.35 -30.02
N GLY A 112 -22.14 -14.94 -31.14
CA GLY A 112 -21.42 -14.37 -32.27
C GLY A 112 -20.72 -13.05 -31.94
N GLY A 113 -19.51 -12.83 -32.47
CA GLY A 113 -18.72 -11.63 -32.15
C GLY A 113 -19.39 -10.29 -32.52
N ARG A 114 -20.27 -10.27 -33.54
CA ARG A 114 -21.03 -9.06 -33.91
C ARG A 114 -22.09 -8.74 -32.85
N GLU A 115 -22.83 -9.74 -32.41
CA GLU A 115 -23.85 -9.64 -31.37
C GLU A 115 -23.22 -9.25 -30.03
N ALA A 116 -22.11 -9.89 -29.64
CA ALA A 116 -21.38 -9.57 -28.42
C ALA A 116 -20.91 -8.10 -28.36
N ARG A 117 -20.40 -7.55 -29.48
CA ARG A 117 -19.99 -6.13 -29.55
C ARG A 117 -21.18 -5.18 -29.50
N ALA A 118 -22.29 -5.52 -30.14
CA ALA A 118 -23.52 -4.73 -30.07
C ALA A 118 -24.06 -4.69 -28.63
N ALA A 119 -24.08 -5.83 -27.94
CA ALA A 119 -24.46 -5.94 -26.54
C ALA A 119 -23.51 -5.14 -25.63
N PHE A 120 -22.20 -5.23 -25.85
CA PHE A 120 -21.21 -4.44 -25.11
C PHE A 120 -21.42 -2.93 -25.29
N ALA A 121 -21.62 -2.47 -26.53
CA ALA A 121 -21.87 -1.06 -26.81
C ALA A 121 -23.14 -0.55 -26.09
N ALA A 122 -24.22 -1.34 -26.11
CA ALA A 122 -25.44 -1.01 -25.38
C ALA A 122 -25.21 -0.96 -23.86
N ALA A 123 -24.47 -1.91 -23.30
CA ALA A 123 -24.13 -1.95 -21.87
C ALA A 123 -23.29 -0.73 -21.45
N VAL A 124 -22.30 -0.32 -22.25
CA VAL A 124 -21.50 0.88 -21.98
C VAL A 124 -22.36 2.14 -21.99
N GLN A 125 -23.28 2.29 -22.96
CA GLN A 125 -24.19 3.43 -23.00
C GLN A 125 -25.09 3.48 -21.76
N GLN A 126 -25.63 2.33 -21.34
CA GLN A 126 -26.44 2.26 -20.13
C GLN A 126 -25.64 2.61 -18.87
N GLN A 127 -24.38 2.15 -18.77
CA GLN A 127 -23.51 2.49 -17.64
C GLN A 127 -23.19 3.99 -17.58
N ILE A 128 -22.95 4.62 -18.74
CA ILE A 128 -22.73 6.08 -18.83
C ILE A 128 -24.00 6.82 -18.41
N ALA A 129 -25.16 6.46 -18.97
CA ALA A 129 -26.44 7.08 -18.62
C ALA A 129 -26.76 6.97 -17.13
N CYS A 130 -26.48 5.82 -16.52
CA CYS A 130 -26.62 5.63 -15.06
C CYS A 130 -25.69 6.58 -14.29
N THR A 131 -24.43 6.69 -14.70
CA THR A 131 -23.45 7.59 -14.07
C THR A 131 -23.85 9.05 -14.17
N ASP A 132 -24.37 9.47 -15.32
CA ASP A 132 -24.86 10.83 -15.54
C ASP A 132 -26.11 11.12 -14.71
N ALA A 133 -27.02 10.15 -14.58
CA ALA A 133 -28.20 10.26 -13.73
C ALA A 133 -27.82 10.39 -12.25
N MET A 134 -26.88 9.58 -11.75
CA MET A 134 -26.36 9.71 -10.37
C MET A 134 -25.75 11.09 -10.12
N ARG A 135 -24.95 11.62 -11.05
CA ARG A 135 -24.37 12.97 -10.95
C ARG A 135 -25.43 14.07 -11.01
N ALA A 136 -26.46 13.91 -11.84
CA ALA A 136 -27.58 14.85 -11.91
C ALA A 136 -28.36 14.90 -10.59
N GLU A 137 -28.61 13.73 -10.01
CA GLU A 137 -29.27 13.61 -8.72
C GLU A 137 -28.44 14.23 -7.59
N GLY A 138 -27.12 14.00 -7.56
CA GLY A 138 -26.23 14.66 -6.60
C GLY A 138 -26.25 16.19 -6.72
N ARG A 139 -26.28 16.74 -7.94
CA ARG A 139 -26.45 18.19 -8.15
C ARG A 139 -27.78 18.71 -7.60
N ARG A 140 -28.87 17.96 -7.81
CA ARG A 140 -30.19 18.30 -7.27
C ARG A 140 -30.16 18.33 -5.74
N MET A 141 -29.61 17.29 -5.10
CA MET A 141 -29.50 17.21 -3.64
C MET A 141 -28.64 18.34 -3.06
N LEU A 142 -27.54 18.71 -3.71
CA LEU A 142 -26.70 19.83 -3.27
C LEU A 142 -27.42 21.18 -3.40
N ALA A 143 -28.22 21.38 -4.45
CA ALA A 143 -29.03 22.59 -4.63
C ALA A 143 -30.14 22.70 -3.56
N GLU A 144 -30.80 21.59 -3.24
CA GLU A 144 -31.79 21.52 -2.16
C GLU A 144 -31.15 21.78 -0.80
N LEU A 145 -29.97 21.20 -0.53
CA LEU A 145 -29.23 21.44 0.69
C LEU A 145 -28.83 22.91 0.84
N ALA A 146 -28.46 23.58 -0.25
CA ALA A 146 -28.10 24.99 -0.26
C ALA A 146 -29.27 25.94 0.04
N ALA A 147 -30.52 25.48 -0.11
CA ALA A 147 -31.71 26.29 0.17
C ALA A 147 -31.90 26.62 1.66
N ASP A 148 -31.39 25.76 2.55
CA ASP A 148 -31.37 26.00 4.00
C ASP A 148 -29.94 26.01 4.53
N PRO A 149 -29.37 27.19 4.84
CA PRO A 149 -28.02 27.28 5.41
C PRO A 149 -27.85 26.51 6.72
N ALA A 150 -28.91 26.23 7.48
CA ALA A 150 -28.87 25.47 8.72
C ALA A 150 -28.83 23.95 8.48
N ALA A 151 -29.26 23.47 7.32
CA ALA A 151 -29.20 22.06 6.96
C ALA A 151 -27.75 21.55 6.81
N ILE A 152 -27.57 20.25 7.03
CA ILE A 152 -26.32 19.51 6.82
C ILE A 152 -26.57 18.32 5.90
N GLY A 153 -25.54 17.92 5.15
CA GLY A 153 -25.54 16.67 4.40
C GLY A 153 -24.36 15.79 4.82
N VAL A 154 -24.55 14.48 4.79
CA VAL A 154 -23.49 13.50 5.05
C VAL A 154 -23.12 12.81 3.75
N VAL A 155 -21.84 12.89 3.38
CA VAL A 155 -21.28 12.17 2.23
C VAL A 155 -20.70 10.85 2.71
N ILE A 156 -21.12 9.76 2.06
CA ILE A 156 -20.60 8.42 2.34
C ILE A 156 -19.33 8.20 1.52
N LEU A 157 -18.19 8.13 2.23
CA LEU A 157 -16.91 7.75 1.68
C LEU A 157 -16.74 6.24 1.84
N SER A 158 -17.02 5.49 0.78
CA SER A 158 -16.98 4.03 0.82
C SER A 158 -16.59 3.45 -0.53
N ARG A 159 -16.16 2.20 -0.55
CA ARG A 159 -15.94 1.46 -1.78
C ARG A 159 -17.25 0.75 -2.18
N PRO A 160 -17.49 0.45 -3.46
CA PRO A 160 -18.75 -0.17 -3.90
C PRO A 160 -19.13 -1.43 -3.11
N TYR A 161 -18.16 -2.33 -2.90
CA TYR A 161 -18.35 -3.57 -2.15
C TYR A 161 -18.62 -3.39 -0.64
N ASN A 162 -18.55 -2.15 -0.14
CA ASN A 162 -18.92 -1.78 1.22
C ASN A 162 -20.20 -0.94 1.22
N GLY A 163 -20.19 0.16 0.46
CA GLY A 163 -21.21 1.19 0.51
C GLY A 163 -22.52 0.83 -0.17
N PHE A 164 -22.52 -0.16 -1.07
CA PHE A 164 -23.69 -0.54 -1.87
C PHE A 164 -24.23 -1.94 -1.53
N VAL A 165 -23.65 -2.60 -0.55
CA VAL A 165 -24.03 -3.96 -0.13
C VAL A 165 -24.62 -3.87 1.26
N ASP A 166 -25.88 -4.23 1.42
CA ASP A 166 -26.64 -4.10 2.69
C ASP A 166 -25.96 -4.86 3.83
N GLU A 167 -25.47 -6.06 3.55
CA GLU A 167 -24.72 -6.90 4.49
C GLU A 167 -23.41 -6.23 4.92
N ALA A 168 -22.81 -5.41 4.05
CA ALA A 168 -21.52 -4.77 4.30
C ALA A 168 -21.66 -3.45 5.06
N HIS A 169 -22.63 -2.58 4.71
CA HIS A 169 -22.79 -1.28 5.37
C HIS A 169 -23.76 -1.28 6.56
N MET A 170 -24.44 -2.38 6.85
CA MET A 170 -25.27 -2.54 8.06
C MET A 170 -26.29 -1.40 8.27
N GLY A 171 -26.96 -0.97 7.20
CA GLY A 171 -27.96 0.11 7.24
C GLY A 171 -27.47 1.50 7.65
N ILE A 172 -26.16 1.76 7.72
CA ILE A 172 -25.60 3.08 8.10
C ILE A 172 -26.24 4.26 7.33
N PRO A 173 -26.42 4.21 5.99
CA PRO A 173 -27.10 5.30 5.27
C PRO A 173 -28.51 5.59 5.81
N HIS A 174 -29.30 4.55 6.11
CA HIS A 174 -30.65 4.71 6.64
C HIS A 174 -30.66 5.32 8.05
N LYS A 175 -29.65 5.06 8.87
CA LYS A 175 -29.53 5.62 10.24
C LYS A 175 -29.34 7.15 10.22
N PHE A 176 -28.70 7.69 9.19
CA PHE A 176 -28.64 9.14 8.98
C PHE A 176 -29.96 9.69 8.41
N ALA A 177 -30.51 9.04 7.39
CA ALA A 177 -31.72 9.48 6.72
C ALA A 177 -32.93 9.52 7.69
N SER A 178 -33.06 8.55 8.60
CA SER A 178 -34.12 8.52 9.61
C SER A 178 -34.07 9.68 10.61
N ARG A 179 -32.92 10.37 10.71
CA ARG A 179 -32.70 11.57 11.53
C ARG A 179 -32.83 12.86 10.72
N GLY A 180 -33.38 12.78 9.51
CA GLY A 180 -33.61 13.93 8.63
C GLY A 180 -32.33 14.49 7.99
N VAL A 181 -31.23 13.73 7.99
CA VAL A 181 -29.97 14.16 7.38
C VAL A 181 -29.83 13.54 5.98
N PRO A 182 -29.80 14.35 4.91
CA PRO A 182 -29.52 13.87 3.56
C PRO A 182 -28.19 13.12 3.48
N VAL A 183 -28.22 11.97 2.81
CA VAL A 183 -27.05 11.10 2.60
C VAL A 183 -26.70 11.05 1.13
N ILE A 184 -25.45 11.37 0.79
CA ILE A 184 -24.99 11.47 -0.59
C ILE A 184 -23.85 10.46 -0.79
N PRO A 185 -24.01 9.43 -1.63
CA PRO A 185 -22.90 8.56 -2.02
C PRO A 185 -21.85 9.35 -2.81
N LEU A 186 -20.55 9.02 -2.65
CA LEU A 186 -19.48 9.78 -3.32
C LEU A 186 -19.60 9.79 -4.86
N ASP A 187 -20.15 8.73 -5.46
CA ASP A 187 -20.30 8.59 -6.91
C ASP A 187 -21.37 9.54 -7.50
N PHE A 188 -22.16 10.19 -6.65
CA PHE A 188 -23.15 11.19 -7.05
C PHE A 188 -22.53 12.60 -7.13
N LEU A 189 -21.30 12.77 -6.64
CA LEU A 189 -20.61 14.06 -6.62
C LEU A 189 -19.78 14.27 -7.90
N ASP A 190 -19.67 15.53 -8.31
CA ASP A 190 -18.70 15.92 -9.32
C ASP A 190 -17.31 16.06 -8.70
N LEU A 191 -16.48 15.03 -8.92
CA LEU A 191 -15.14 14.91 -8.34
C LEU A 191 -14.03 15.31 -9.32
N GLU A 192 -14.35 15.58 -10.59
CA GLU A 192 -13.34 15.90 -11.61
C GLU A 192 -12.51 17.14 -11.27
N PRO A 193 -13.08 18.24 -10.72
CA PRO A 193 -12.31 19.43 -10.33
C PRO A 193 -11.32 19.19 -9.18
N GLU A 194 -11.53 18.13 -8.39
CA GLU A 194 -10.70 17.86 -7.23
C GLU A 194 -9.43 17.07 -7.58
N ARG A 195 -8.37 17.34 -6.82
CA ARG A 195 -7.10 16.62 -6.94
C ARG A 195 -7.01 15.47 -5.94
N SER A 196 -6.45 14.35 -6.38
CA SER A 196 -6.10 13.23 -5.50
C SER A 196 -4.83 13.51 -4.67
N LYS A 197 -4.45 12.56 -3.83
CA LYS A 197 -3.13 12.51 -3.16
C LYS A 197 -2.07 12.10 -4.20
N ARG A 198 -0.88 12.70 -4.10
CA ARG A 198 0.26 12.42 -4.98
C ARG A 198 0.58 10.91 -4.99
N ARG A 199 0.87 10.35 -6.18
CA ARG A 199 1.20 8.92 -6.37
C ARG A 199 0.11 7.96 -5.88
N MET A 200 -1.14 8.39 -5.79
CA MET A 200 -2.25 7.49 -5.48
C MET A 200 -2.52 6.60 -6.69
N TYR A 201 -2.18 5.32 -6.64
CA TYR A 201 -2.41 4.35 -7.73
C TYR A 201 -3.68 3.53 -7.55
N TRP A 202 -4.31 3.56 -6.37
CA TRP A 202 -5.61 2.90 -6.19
C TRP A 202 -6.73 3.77 -6.75
N GLY A 203 -7.48 3.25 -7.72
CA GLY A 203 -8.56 4.00 -8.37
C GLY A 203 -9.61 4.51 -7.37
N MET A 204 -10.10 3.61 -6.50
CA MET A 204 -11.00 4.01 -5.41
C MET A 204 -10.35 4.95 -4.40
N GLY A 205 -9.05 4.83 -4.17
CA GLY A 205 -8.29 5.75 -3.33
C GLY A 205 -8.35 7.19 -3.86
N LYS A 206 -8.26 7.37 -5.19
CA LYS A 206 -8.39 8.69 -5.82
C LYS A 206 -9.76 9.30 -5.60
N LEU A 207 -10.82 8.53 -5.81
CA LEU A 207 -12.20 8.96 -5.59
C LEU A 207 -12.41 9.41 -4.14
N LEU A 208 -11.94 8.62 -3.18
CA LEU A 208 -12.04 8.94 -1.76
C LEU A 208 -11.27 10.23 -1.39
N MET A 209 -10.07 10.44 -1.94
CA MET A 209 -9.31 11.68 -1.71
C MET A 209 -10.00 12.90 -2.31
N LYS A 210 -10.50 12.78 -3.54
CA LYS A 210 -11.22 13.84 -4.24
C LYS A 210 -12.51 14.21 -3.49
N ALA A 211 -13.31 13.23 -3.12
CA ALA A 211 -14.54 13.43 -2.34
C ALA A 211 -14.26 14.07 -0.97
N ALA A 212 -13.22 13.62 -0.25
CA ALA A 212 -12.85 14.23 1.03
C ALA A 212 -12.50 15.73 0.90
N ARG A 213 -11.86 16.15 -0.20
CA ARG A 213 -11.56 17.58 -0.45
C ARG A 213 -12.80 18.41 -0.76
N LEU A 214 -13.69 17.88 -1.60
CA LEU A 214 -14.97 18.52 -1.88
C LEU A 214 -15.75 18.71 -0.59
N VAL A 215 -15.85 17.65 0.22
CA VAL A 215 -16.55 17.67 1.51
C VAL A 215 -15.90 18.65 2.46
N GLU A 216 -14.57 18.66 2.60
CA GLU A 216 -13.88 19.60 3.49
C GLU A 216 -14.19 21.05 3.14
N ARG A 217 -14.10 21.40 1.85
CA ARG A 217 -14.38 22.75 1.34
C ARG A 217 -15.83 23.19 1.51
N HIS A 218 -16.79 22.28 1.40
CA HIS A 218 -18.21 22.63 1.37
C HIS A 218 -18.81 22.85 2.77
N PRO A 219 -19.32 24.04 3.15
CA PRO A 219 -19.66 24.38 4.54
C PRO A 219 -20.73 23.48 5.20
N GLN A 220 -21.65 22.92 4.42
CA GLN A 220 -22.76 22.09 4.91
C GLN A 220 -22.52 20.56 4.83
N LEU A 221 -21.42 20.12 4.20
CA LEU A 221 -21.16 18.68 4.02
C LEU A 221 -20.18 18.16 5.07
N PHE A 222 -20.45 16.95 5.56
CA PHE A 222 -19.58 16.20 6.47
C PHE A 222 -19.39 14.77 5.93
N ALA A 223 -18.30 14.11 6.32
CA ALA A 223 -17.95 12.80 5.76
C ALA A 223 -18.20 11.68 6.78
N THR A 224 -18.82 10.59 6.32
CA THR A 224 -18.80 9.29 7.01
C THR A 224 -18.06 8.29 6.14
N TYR A 225 -16.92 7.81 6.63
CA TYR A 225 -16.12 6.79 5.97
C TYR A 225 -16.53 5.40 6.47
N ILE A 226 -17.04 4.55 5.56
CA ILE A 226 -17.37 3.16 5.85
C ILE A 226 -16.26 2.26 5.30
N THR A 227 -15.58 1.56 6.20
CA THR A 227 -14.44 0.68 5.90
C THR A 227 -14.56 -0.62 6.68
N ASN A 228 -13.62 -1.55 6.49
CA ASN A 228 -13.61 -2.82 7.19
C ASN A 228 -12.28 -3.09 7.85
N PHE A 229 -12.34 -3.92 8.89
CA PHE A 229 -11.15 -4.49 9.50
C PHE A 229 -10.29 -5.21 8.44
N SER A 230 -8.98 -5.12 8.60
CA SER A 230 -7.98 -5.70 7.68
C SER A 230 -8.01 -5.12 6.25
N CYS A 231 -8.69 -3.99 6.01
CA CYS A 231 -8.65 -3.34 4.70
C CYS A 231 -7.27 -2.73 4.41
N GLY A 232 -6.57 -3.31 3.43
CA GLY A 232 -5.17 -3.00 3.22
C GLY A 232 -4.88 -1.57 2.77
N PRO A 233 -5.47 -1.06 1.69
CA PRO A 233 -5.28 0.33 1.29
C PRO A 233 -5.73 1.34 2.36
N ASP A 234 -6.78 1.00 3.13
CA ASP A 234 -7.36 1.93 4.12
C ASP A 234 -6.45 2.12 5.34
N SER A 235 -5.44 1.25 5.54
CA SER A 235 -4.32 1.53 6.45
C SER A 235 -3.56 2.83 6.12
N PHE A 236 -3.71 3.36 4.90
CA PHE A 236 -3.19 4.68 4.49
C PHE A 236 -4.33 5.70 4.28
N LEU A 237 -5.38 5.30 3.55
CA LEU A 237 -6.42 6.23 3.09
C LEU A 237 -7.19 6.89 4.24
N ILE A 238 -7.44 6.18 5.34
CA ILE A 238 -8.11 6.77 6.52
C ILE A 238 -7.27 7.92 7.08
N GLY A 239 -5.94 7.73 7.19
CA GLY A 239 -5.02 8.76 7.64
C GLY A 239 -5.04 9.99 6.72
N TYR A 240 -5.05 9.77 5.41
CA TYR A 240 -5.11 10.85 4.42
C TYR A 240 -6.45 11.60 4.43
N VAL A 241 -7.58 10.90 4.56
CA VAL A 241 -8.90 11.55 4.71
C VAL A 241 -8.92 12.39 5.98
N ARG A 242 -8.43 11.87 7.11
CA ARG A 242 -8.34 12.63 8.37
C ARG A 242 -7.47 13.87 8.24
N GLU A 243 -6.34 13.78 7.53
CA GLU A 243 -5.47 14.93 7.24
C GLU A 243 -6.18 15.99 6.39
N ILE A 244 -6.90 15.55 5.35
CA ILE A 244 -7.69 16.41 4.47
C ILE A 244 -8.78 17.12 5.27
N MET A 245 -9.64 16.36 5.98
CA MET A 245 -10.74 16.87 6.79
C MET A 245 -10.26 17.79 7.93
N GLY A 246 -9.06 17.53 8.46
CA GLY A 246 -8.40 18.36 9.45
C GLY A 246 -9.24 18.49 10.73
N ARG A 247 -9.80 19.70 10.95
CA ARG A 247 -10.65 19.99 12.12
C ARG A 247 -12.13 19.81 11.83
N LYS A 248 -12.51 19.67 10.57
CA LYS A 248 -13.90 19.45 10.20
C LYS A 248 -14.29 18.03 10.60
N PRO A 249 -15.40 17.85 11.34
CA PRO A 249 -15.84 16.53 11.77
C PRO A 249 -15.98 15.55 10.62
N SER A 250 -15.44 14.35 10.81
CA SER A 250 -15.66 13.19 9.95
C SER A 250 -15.78 11.95 10.81
N LEU A 251 -16.74 11.09 10.49
CA LEU A 251 -16.91 9.80 11.14
C LEU A 251 -16.17 8.71 10.37
N THR A 252 -15.49 7.80 11.06
CA THR A 252 -14.94 6.57 10.46
C THR A 252 -15.56 5.38 11.16
N LEU A 253 -16.28 4.55 10.41
CA LEU A 253 -16.89 3.31 10.88
C LEU A 253 -16.15 2.16 10.21
N GLU A 254 -15.43 1.39 11.04
CA GLU A 254 -14.75 0.18 10.63
C GLU A 254 -15.60 -1.02 11.04
N LEU A 255 -15.98 -1.82 10.05
CA LEU A 255 -16.92 -2.92 10.18
C LEU A 255 -16.18 -4.27 10.05
N ASP A 256 -16.74 -5.27 10.71
CA ASP A 256 -16.31 -6.67 10.62
C ASP A 256 -17.53 -7.60 10.77
N SER A 257 -17.29 -8.92 10.70
CA SER A 257 -18.33 -9.92 10.84
C SER A 257 -18.99 -9.97 12.23
N HIS A 258 -18.46 -9.26 13.23
CA HIS A 258 -18.94 -9.26 14.61
C HIS A 258 -19.51 -7.91 15.04
N THR A 259 -19.61 -6.95 14.12
CA THR A 259 -20.02 -5.59 14.45
C THR A 259 -21.49 -5.58 14.86
N ALA A 260 -21.76 -5.07 16.07
CA ALA A 260 -23.11 -4.99 16.63
C ALA A 260 -23.83 -3.70 16.19
N ASP A 261 -25.05 -3.84 15.69
CA ASP A 261 -25.85 -2.73 15.13
C ASP A 261 -26.14 -1.59 16.13
N ALA A 262 -26.40 -1.93 17.40
CA ALA A 262 -26.64 -0.95 18.45
C ALA A 262 -25.43 0.00 18.68
N GLY A 263 -24.20 -0.49 18.43
CA GLY A 263 -22.98 0.31 18.53
C GLY A 263 -22.84 1.33 17.40
N LEU A 264 -23.51 1.14 16.27
CA LEU A 264 -23.47 2.06 15.13
C LEU A 264 -24.39 3.27 15.34
N GLU A 265 -25.58 3.06 15.94
CA GLU A 265 -26.54 4.15 16.18
C GLU A 265 -25.97 5.23 17.10
N THR A 266 -25.41 4.81 18.24
CA THR A 266 -24.80 5.73 19.21
C THR A 266 -23.64 6.53 18.61
N ARG A 267 -22.85 5.94 17.72
CA ARG A 267 -21.77 6.64 17.00
C ARG A 267 -22.28 7.64 15.97
N VAL A 268 -23.38 7.31 15.28
CA VAL A 268 -24.06 8.21 14.34
C VAL A 268 -24.63 9.41 15.09
N GLU A 269 -25.31 9.19 16.21
CA GLU A 269 -25.85 10.26 17.06
C GLU A 269 -24.76 11.19 17.59
N ALA A 270 -23.73 10.61 18.22
CA ALA A 270 -22.60 11.38 18.72
C ALA A 270 -21.90 12.19 17.61
N PHE A 271 -21.83 11.66 16.40
CA PHE A 271 -21.27 12.38 15.26
C PHE A 271 -22.12 13.59 14.86
N LEU A 272 -23.45 13.45 14.82
CA LEU A 272 -24.36 14.56 14.53
C LEU A 272 -24.27 15.66 15.60
N ASP A 273 -24.15 15.28 16.87
CA ASP A 273 -23.96 16.23 17.97
C ASP A 273 -22.63 17.00 17.84
N ILE A 274 -21.55 16.30 17.49
CA ILE A 274 -20.24 16.92 17.21
C ILE A 274 -20.33 17.90 16.04
N ILE A 275 -21.07 17.56 14.98
CA ILE A 275 -21.30 18.47 13.83
C ILE A 275 -21.99 19.74 14.31
N GLN A 276 -23.06 19.62 15.10
CA GLN A 276 -23.80 20.79 15.61
C GLN A 276 -22.88 21.69 16.46
N ALA A 277 -22.13 21.10 17.39
CA ALA A 277 -21.18 21.83 18.21
C ALA A 277 -20.08 22.51 17.37
N TYR A 278 -19.52 21.81 16.39
CA TYR A 278 -18.53 22.36 15.46
C TYR A 278 -19.08 23.58 14.70
N ARG A 279 -20.31 23.50 14.20
CA ARG A 279 -20.95 24.60 13.47
C ARG A 279 -21.18 25.83 14.34
N GLN A 280 -21.53 25.65 15.62
CA GLN A 280 -21.66 26.75 16.58
C GLN A 280 -20.32 27.42 16.87
N LEU A 281 -19.24 26.64 16.98
CA LEU A 281 -17.88 27.18 17.16
C LEU A 281 -17.38 27.90 15.91
N ALA A 282 -17.66 27.36 14.72
CA ALA A 282 -17.30 27.94 13.44
C ALA A 282 -18.01 29.28 13.21
N SER A 283 -19.32 29.38 13.50
CA SER A 283 -20.08 30.62 13.36
C SER A 283 -19.59 31.73 14.30
N ARG A 284 -19.12 31.37 15.50
CA ARG A 284 -18.50 32.28 16.47
C ARG A 284 -17.03 32.57 16.19
N ARG A 285 -16.43 31.98 15.15
CA ARG A 285 -14.99 32.08 14.81
C ARG A 285 -14.07 31.69 15.99
N LEU A 286 -14.51 30.73 16.81
CA LEU A 286 -13.76 30.23 17.98
C LEU A 286 -12.82 29.08 17.64
N ILE A 287 -12.81 28.63 16.38
CA ILE A 287 -11.84 27.65 15.91
C ILE A 287 -10.54 28.41 15.61
N PRO A 288 -9.43 28.15 16.33
CA PRO A 288 -8.19 28.87 16.10
C PRO A 288 -7.74 28.73 14.64
N PRO A 289 -6.95 29.65 14.07
CA PRO A 289 -6.38 29.41 12.75
C PRO A 289 -5.47 28.16 12.76
N ARG A 290 -5.27 27.55 11.59
CA ARG A 290 -4.20 26.56 11.42
C ARG A 290 -2.86 27.28 11.61
N THR A 291 -1.94 26.67 12.35
CA THR A 291 -0.54 27.13 12.44
C THR A 291 0.08 27.14 11.04
N ALA A 292 1.08 28.01 10.84
CA ALA A 292 1.78 28.12 9.55
C ALA A 292 2.30 26.74 9.09
N PRO A 293 2.21 26.42 7.79
CA PRO A 293 2.62 25.12 7.29
C PRO A 293 4.13 24.95 7.41
N PHE A 294 4.56 23.91 8.13
CA PHE A 294 5.95 23.48 8.14
C PHE A 294 6.33 22.92 6.76
N THR A 295 7.49 23.33 6.24
CA THR A 295 8.01 22.83 4.96
C THR A 295 9.14 21.83 5.23
N PRO A 296 8.92 20.52 4.99
CA PRO A 296 9.98 19.53 5.11
C PRO A 296 10.99 19.68 3.97
N ALA A 297 12.21 19.18 4.19
CA ALA A 297 13.18 19.04 3.12
C ALA A 297 12.70 18.06 2.04
N GLN A 298 13.15 18.26 0.81
CA GLN A 298 12.70 17.49 -0.35
C GLN A 298 13.86 17.10 -1.24
N ALA A 299 13.89 15.84 -1.67
CA ALA A 299 14.74 15.42 -2.78
C ALA A 299 14.11 15.92 -4.09
N VAL A 300 14.87 16.69 -4.86
CA VAL A 300 14.44 17.32 -6.10
C VAL A 300 15.42 16.99 -7.21
N ILE A 301 14.90 16.84 -8.43
CA ILE A 301 15.75 16.75 -9.63
C ILE A 301 15.82 18.14 -10.22
N ASP A 302 17.00 18.75 -10.20
CA ASP A 302 17.28 20.05 -10.80
C ASP A 302 18.39 19.91 -11.85
N ALA A 303 18.16 20.46 -13.05
CA ALA A 303 19.07 20.32 -14.21
C ALA A 303 19.57 18.87 -14.46
N GLY A 304 18.72 17.87 -14.20
CA GLY A 304 19.06 16.44 -14.39
C GLY A 304 19.94 15.82 -13.30
N ARG A 305 20.16 16.52 -12.19
CA ARG A 305 20.90 16.01 -11.02
C ARG A 305 19.99 15.95 -9.79
N LEU A 306 20.15 14.91 -8.99
CA LEU A 306 19.43 14.78 -7.71
C LEU A 306 20.09 15.67 -6.65
N GLN A 307 19.28 16.54 -6.05
CA GLN A 307 19.68 17.49 -5.02
C GLN A 307 18.67 17.48 -3.88
N VAL A 308 19.03 18.08 -2.75
CA VAL A 308 18.16 18.18 -1.57
C VAL A 308 17.90 19.65 -1.29
N ARG A 309 16.62 20.02 -1.27
CA ARG A 309 16.18 21.32 -0.75
C ARG A 309 15.94 21.18 0.75
N THR A 310 16.64 21.95 1.58
CA THR A 310 16.50 21.96 3.05
C THR A 310 15.16 22.55 3.47
N SER A 311 14.79 22.40 4.75
CA SER A 311 13.60 23.05 5.33
C SER A 311 13.71 24.57 5.32
N ALA A 312 14.92 25.13 5.32
CA ALA A 312 15.18 26.56 5.17
C ALA A 312 15.15 27.04 3.71
N GLY A 313 15.16 26.12 2.74
CA GLY A 313 15.08 26.43 1.30
C GLY A 313 16.40 26.35 0.53
N ASP A 314 17.52 26.11 1.22
CA ASP A 314 18.85 25.95 0.61
C ASP A 314 18.89 24.69 -0.26
N LEU A 315 19.61 24.75 -1.38
CA LEU A 315 19.75 23.65 -2.31
C LEU A 315 21.14 23.04 -2.20
N LEU A 316 21.21 21.77 -1.77
CA LEU A 316 22.46 21.06 -1.51
C LEU A 316 22.64 19.91 -2.50
N PRO A 317 23.86 19.72 -3.07
CA PRO A 317 24.17 18.53 -3.84
C PRO A 317 24.17 17.29 -2.94
N LEU A 318 23.70 16.14 -3.43
CA LEU A 318 23.57 14.92 -2.61
C LEU A 318 24.88 14.44 -1.95
N GLY A 319 26.04 14.79 -2.52
CA GLY A 319 27.36 14.49 -1.97
C GLY A 319 27.88 15.51 -0.93
N ASP A 320 27.09 16.52 -0.54
CA ASP A 320 27.47 17.47 0.53
C ASP A 320 27.75 16.70 1.84
N PRO A 321 28.84 16.99 2.57
CA PRO A 321 29.20 16.28 3.80
C PRO A 321 28.18 16.43 4.94
N ARG A 322 27.28 17.42 4.87
CA ARG A 322 26.16 17.58 5.81
C ARG A 322 25.02 16.61 5.54
N ILE A 323 24.92 16.07 4.31
CA ILE A 323 23.90 15.10 3.95
C ILE A 323 24.35 13.71 4.38
N THR A 324 23.44 12.97 5.03
CA THR A 324 23.57 11.52 5.23
C THR A 324 22.43 10.82 4.52
N VAL A 325 22.79 9.90 3.61
CA VAL A 325 21.84 8.99 2.96
C VAL A 325 21.65 7.78 3.86
N LEU A 326 20.53 7.73 4.57
CA LEU A 326 20.20 6.65 5.49
C LEU A 326 19.41 5.56 4.77
N ILE A 327 19.95 4.33 4.79
CA ILE A 327 19.30 3.14 4.24
C ILE A 327 18.59 2.40 5.37
N PRO A 328 17.26 2.18 5.31
CA PRO A 328 16.54 1.36 6.28
C PRO A 328 17.19 -0.02 6.42
N SER A 329 17.17 -0.58 7.62
CA SER A 329 17.43 -2.01 7.80
C SER A 329 16.28 -2.82 7.20
N MET A 330 16.48 -3.37 6.00
CA MET A 330 15.58 -4.32 5.31
C MET A 330 16.18 -5.73 5.30
N GLY A 331 16.94 -6.05 6.34
CA GLY A 331 17.93 -7.14 6.37
C GLY A 331 19.34 -6.56 6.38
N ARG A 332 20.15 -7.01 7.35
CA ARG A 332 21.46 -6.41 7.64
C ARG A 332 22.38 -6.39 6.44
N LEU A 333 22.66 -7.56 5.86
CA LEU A 333 23.61 -7.71 4.75
C LEU A 333 23.18 -6.89 3.51
N GLY A 334 21.89 -6.91 3.16
CA GLY A 334 21.38 -6.13 2.03
C GLY A 334 21.55 -4.63 2.24
N SER A 335 21.23 -4.15 3.45
CA SER A 335 21.29 -2.72 3.78
C SER A 335 22.74 -2.22 3.85
N GLU A 336 23.64 -3.00 4.46
CA GLU A 336 25.07 -2.70 4.54
C GLU A 336 25.74 -2.70 3.16
N ALA A 337 25.45 -3.70 2.32
CA ALA A 337 25.98 -3.77 0.95
C ALA A 337 25.50 -2.60 0.09
N PHE A 338 24.23 -2.23 0.21
CA PHE A 338 23.68 -1.11 -0.53
C PHE A 338 24.29 0.23 -0.09
N ALA A 339 24.50 0.43 1.21
CA ALA A 339 25.19 1.60 1.73
C ALA A 339 26.67 1.66 1.29
N ALA A 340 27.39 0.54 1.28
CA ALA A 340 28.77 0.45 0.80
C ALA A 340 28.90 0.83 -0.68
N PHE A 341 28.02 0.29 -1.52
CA PHE A 341 27.95 0.68 -2.92
C PHE A 341 27.70 2.19 -3.10
N MET A 342 26.75 2.78 -2.36
CA MET A 342 26.47 4.21 -2.44
C MET A 342 27.65 5.09 -2.00
N ARG A 343 28.45 4.63 -1.03
CA ARG A 343 29.71 5.31 -0.66
C ARG A 343 30.71 5.32 -1.80
N GLY A 344 30.78 4.25 -2.59
CA GLY A 344 31.59 4.21 -3.80
C GLY A 344 31.20 5.21 -4.88
N TYR A 345 29.97 5.74 -4.82
CA TYR A 345 29.48 6.82 -5.69
C TYR A 345 29.72 8.22 -5.12
N GLY A 346 30.45 8.31 -3.99
CA GLY A 346 30.76 9.58 -3.34
C GLY A 346 29.63 10.11 -2.45
N LEU A 347 28.67 9.26 -2.07
CA LEU A 347 27.60 9.64 -1.14
C LEU A 347 27.98 9.25 0.29
N ASN A 348 27.67 10.11 1.26
CA ASN A 348 27.75 9.75 2.68
C ASN A 348 26.56 8.84 3.05
N ALA A 349 26.63 7.57 2.65
CA ALA A 349 25.58 6.58 2.85
C ALA A 349 25.86 5.69 4.06
N ARG A 350 24.82 5.48 4.88
CA ARG A 350 24.87 4.66 6.11
C ARG A 350 23.71 3.68 6.13
N ALA A 351 24.00 2.42 6.43
CA ALA A 351 22.98 1.45 6.78
C ALA A 351 22.49 1.74 8.21
N ALA A 352 21.17 1.76 8.40
CA ALA A 352 20.61 1.79 9.73
C ALA A 352 20.92 0.48 10.48
N ARG A 353 20.95 0.56 11.81
CA ARG A 353 21.09 -0.62 12.67
C ARG A 353 19.94 -1.60 12.44
N GLU A 354 20.17 -2.87 12.78
CA GLU A 354 19.14 -3.90 12.72
C GLU A 354 17.92 -3.55 13.58
N ASN A 355 16.74 -4.03 13.15
CA ASN A 355 15.50 -3.78 13.84
C ASN A 355 15.43 -4.59 15.14
N ASP A 356 15.04 -3.93 16.23
CA ASP A 356 14.81 -4.54 17.54
C ASP A 356 13.41 -4.16 18.07
N GLU A 357 13.06 -4.66 19.25
CA GLU A 357 11.79 -4.31 19.89
C GLU A 357 11.63 -2.80 20.13
N ALA A 358 12.71 -2.07 20.35
CA ALA A 358 12.66 -0.64 20.57
C ALA A 358 12.25 0.10 19.28
N ILE A 359 12.84 -0.27 18.14
CA ILE A 359 12.41 0.24 16.82
C ILE A 359 10.95 -0.14 16.54
N LEU A 360 10.55 -1.38 16.82
CA LEU A 360 9.16 -1.80 16.64
C LEU A 360 8.18 -0.97 17.48
N LYS A 361 8.52 -0.69 18.75
CA LYS A 361 7.72 0.14 19.65
C LYS A 361 7.59 1.58 19.13
N VAL A 362 8.69 2.19 18.70
CA VAL A 362 8.68 3.54 18.09
C VAL A 362 7.85 3.56 16.81
N GLY A 363 8.00 2.55 15.95
CA GLY A 363 7.20 2.39 14.75
C GLY A 363 5.71 2.32 15.06
N ARG A 364 5.29 1.42 15.95
CA ARG A 364 3.88 1.25 16.36
C ARG A 364 3.28 2.53 16.96
N ALA A 365 4.06 3.28 17.72
CA ALA A 365 3.62 4.54 18.31
C ALA A 365 3.33 5.64 17.26
N ASN A 366 3.84 5.51 16.03
CA ASN A 366 3.75 6.52 14.98
C ASN A 366 3.04 6.03 13.71
N THR A 367 2.45 4.83 13.75
CA THR A 367 1.59 4.29 12.70
C THR A 367 0.23 3.88 13.27
N SER A 368 -0.72 3.48 12.41
CA SER A 368 -2.00 2.95 12.89
C SER A 368 -1.91 1.49 13.36
N CYS A 369 -0.73 0.86 13.23
CA CYS A 369 -0.51 -0.58 13.38
C CYS A 369 -1.31 -1.44 12.39
N LYS A 370 -1.94 -0.83 11.38
CA LYS A 370 -2.70 -1.54 10.33
C LYS A 370 -1.89 -1.71 9.05
N GLU A 371 -0.82 -0.94 8.89
CA GLU A 371 0.11 -1.02 7.77
C GLU A 371 0.97 -2.28 7.87
N CYS A 372 1.65 -2.68 6.80
CA CYS A 372 2.51 -3.88 6.87
C CYS A 372 3.67 -3.65 7.85
N LEU A 373 4.11 -4.72 8.52
CA LEU A 373 5.25 -4.69 9.45
C LEU A 373 6.50 -3.97 8.88
N PRO A 374 6.89 -4.16 7.60
CA PRO A 374 7.98 -3.40 7.01
C PRO A 374 7.83 -1.87 7.10
N LEU A 375 6.62 -1.30 6.91
CA LEU A 375 6.42 0.14 7.09
C LEU A 375 6.65 0.54 8.55
N ILE A 376 6.15 -0.25 9.49
CA ILE A 376 6.25 0.03 10.92
C ILE A 376 7.72 0.08 11.33
N LEU A 377 8.51 -0.91 10.91
CA LEU A 377 9.94 -1.02 11.24
C LEU A 377 10.77 0.08 10.57
N THR A 378 10.54 0.36 9.29
CA THR A 378 11.24 1.45 8.59
C THR A 378 10.87 2.82 9.15
N THR A 379 9.61 3.05 9.53
CA THR A 379 9.20 4.26 10.24
C THR A 379 9.91 4.39 11.59
N GLY A 380 9.94 3.31 12.37
CA GLY A 380 10.66 3.25 13.64
C GLY A 380 12.16 3.51 13.48
N THR A 381 12.76 2.96 12.43
CA THR A 381 14.17 3.16 12.07
C THR A 381 14.47 4.64 11.80
N LEU A 382 13.66 5.30 10.96
CA LEU A 382 13.82 6.71 10.64
C LEU A 382 13.74 7.58 11.91
N LEU A 383 12.70 7.38 12.72
CA LEU A 383 12.49 8.18 13.93
C LEU A 383 13.57 7.91 14.98
N SER A 384 13.96 6.64 15.16
CA SER A 384 15.04 6.27 16.07
C SER A 384 16.37 6.92 15.68
N TYR A 385 16.70 6.96 14.38
CA TYR A 385 17.89 7.65 13.89
C TYR A 385 17.81 9.16 14.11
N VAL A 386 16.69 9.80 13.74
CA VAL A 386 16.50 11.24 13.93
C VAL A 386 16.63 11.65 15.40
N GLN A 387 16.14 10.82 16.33
CA GLN A 387 16.14 11.13 17.76
C GLN A 387 17.48 10.86 18.44
N ASN A 388 18.20 9.80 18.03
CA ASN A 388 19.34 9.29 18.80
C ASN A 388 20.66 9.24 18.02
N GLY A 389 20.61 9.24 16.68
CA GLY A 389 21.78 9.05 15.81
C GLY A 389 22.15 10.27 14.96
N ARG A 390 21.24 11.25 14.85
CA ARG A 390 21.39 12.40 13.97
C ARG A 390 22.27 13.50 14.61
N ARG A 391 23.18 14.08 13.82
CA ARG A 391 23.96 15.26 14.24
C ARG A 391 23.13 16.55 14.10
N PRO A 392 23.35 17.60 14.91
CA PRO A 392 22.51 18.81 14.88
C PRO A 392 22.40 19.48 13.50
N GLU A 393 23.51 19.59 12.77
CA GLU A 393 23.58 20.23 11.44
C GLU A 393 23.31 19.25 10.27
N GLU A 394 22.98 18.00 10.57
CA GLU A 394 22.85 16.96 9.54
C GLU A 394 21.52 17.05 8.81
N VAL A 395 21.59 16.97 7.48
CA VAL A 395 20.43 16.78 6.60
C VAL A 395 20.28 15.29 6.33
N VAL A 396 19.15 14.71 6.69
CA VAL A 396 18.92 13.27 6.49
C VAL A 396 18.15 13.04 5.21
N VAL A 397 18.72 12.26 4.30
CA VAL A 397 18.03 11.73 3.12
C VAL A 397 17.71 10.27 3.38
N TYR A 398 16.45 9.97 3.65
CA TYR A 398 16.02 8.60 3.92
C TYR A 398 15.64 7.90 2.63
N PHE A 399 16.36 6.83 2.31
CA PHE A 399 16.09 6.03 1.11
C PHE A 399 14.89 5.11 1.35
N MET A 400 13.84 5.27 0.55
CA MET A 400 12.70 4.37 0.57
C MET A 400 12.23 4.16 -0.87
N ALA A 401 12.50 2.98 -1.42
CA ALA A 401 12.01 2.60 -2.74
C ALA A 401 10.47 2.62 -2.76
N THR A 402 9.89 2.81 -3.95
CA THR A 402 8.44 2.88 -4.14
C THR A 402 8.02 2.09 -5.37
N GLY A 403 6.81 1.54 -5.32
CA GLY A 403 6.17 0.84 -6.42
C GLY A 403 4.91 1.54 -6.88
N SER A 404 4.41 1.11 -8.03
CA SER A 404 3.28 1.72 -8.72
C SER A 404 2.15 0.69 -8.84
N GLY A 405 1.75 0.11 -7.70
CA GLY A 405 0.60 -0.78 -7.65
C GLY A 405 0.81 -2.13 -7.01
N PRO A 406 -0.29 -2.91 -6.96
CA PRO A 406 -1.41 -2.65 -6.05
C PRO A 406 -1.03 -2.84 -4.57
N CYS A 407 0.19 -3.30 -4.30
CA CYS A 407 0.79 -3.47 -2.98
C CYS A 407 0.79 -2.15 -2.20
N ARG A 408 0.79 -2.22 -0.86
CA ARG A 408 0.86 -1.03 0.01
C ARG A 408 2.21 -0.30 -0.06
N PHE A 409 3.26 -1.00 -0.50
CA PHE A 409 4.64 -0.50 -0.60
C PHE A 409 4.76 0.84 -1.32
N GLY A 410 3.99 1.06 -2.39
CA GLY A 410 4.02 2.31 -3.14
C GLY A 410 3.64 3.56 -2.34
N GLN A 411 2.88 3.43 -1.25
CA GLN A 411 2.52 4.54 -0.38
C GLN A 411 3.48 4.80 0.79
N TYR A 412 4.53 3.99 0.96
CA TYR A 412 5.41 4.11 2.14
C TYR A 412 6.11 5.46 2.21
N ALA A 413 6.71 5.89 1.10
CA ALA A 413 7.37 7.20 1.02
C ALA A 413 6.40 8.36 1.26
N VAL A 414 5.19 8.30 0.67
CA VAL A 414 4.15 9.33 0.86
C VAL A 414 3.73 9.42 2.33
N PHE A 415 3.52 8.27 2.98
CA PHE A 415 3.24 8.20 4.42
C PHE A 415 4.35 8.83 5.26
N MET A 416 5.61 8.51 4.98
CA MET A 416 6.75 9.03 5.73
C MET A 416 6.95 10.53 5.54
N GLU A 417 6.75 11.06 4.33
CA GLU A 417 6.75 12.51 4.09
C GLU A 417 5.67 13.23 4.90
N ASP A 418 4.45 12.67 4.94
CA ASP A 418 3.36 13.22 5.74
C ASP A 418 3.66 13.12 7.24
N LEU A 419 4.31 12.05 7.69
CA LEU A 419 4.76 11.90 9.08
C LEU A 419 5.80 12.98 9.45
N VAL A 420 6.85 13.13 8.66
CA VAL A 420 7.89 14.16 8.83
C VAL A 420 7.26 15.55 8.88
N ARG A 421 6.30 15.83 7.99
CA ARG A 421 5.57 17.10 7.97
C ARG A 421 4.74 17.32 9.22
N ARG A 422 3.97 16.31 9.65
CA ARG A 422 3.09 16.39 10.85
C ARG A 422 3.90 16.57 12.13
N MET A 423 5.04 15.89 12.24
CA MET A 423 5.96 16.00 13.38
C MET A 423 6.89 17.22 13.28
N GLN A 424 6.83 17.97 12.17
CA GLN A 424 7.65 19.15 11.91
C GLN A 424 9.16 18.90 12.04
N ILE A 425 9.63 17.76 11.54
CA ILE A 425 11.04 17.36 11.66
C ILE A 425 11.87 18.10 10.59
N PRO A 426 12.76 19.03 10.97
CA PRO A 426 13.55 19.83 10.01
C PRO A 426 14.56 18.97 9.27
N ASP A 427 14.81 19.29 8.00
CA ASP A 427 15.89 18.73 7.18
C ASP A 427 15.93 17.20 7.07
N VAL A 428 14.74 16.60 7.00
CA VAL A 428 14.56 15.20 6.61
C VAL A 428 13.83 15.15 5.26
N ALA A 429 14.47 14.54 4.27
CA ALA A 429 13.94 14.35 2.92
C ALA A 429 13.81 12.85 2.61
N LEU A 430 12.80 12.47 1.83
CA LEU A 430 12.65 11.11 1.32
C LEU A 430 13.24 11.04 -0.09
N MET A 431 14.11 10.06 -0.33
CA MET A 431 14.61 9.72 -1.65
C MET A 431 13.99 8.40 -2.10
N SER A 432 13.17 8.46 -3.14
CA SER A 432 12.44 7.31 -3.64
C SER A 432 12.72 7.08 -5.12
N LEU A 433 13.38 5.96 -5.40
CA LEU A 433 13.47 5.38 -6.74
C LEU A 433 12.22 4.53 -7.00
N THR A 434 11.72 4.51 -8.23
CA THR A 434 10.45 3.87 -8.57
C THR A 434 10.63 2.69 -9.52
N SER A 435 9.85 1.63 -9.33
CA SER A 435 9.83 0.50 -10.28
C SER A 435 9.35 0.89 -11.68
N ASP A 436 8.59 1.99 -11.83
CA ASP A 436 8.04 2.44 -13.13
C ASP A 436 9.11 2.74 -14.18
N ASN A 437 10.30 3.14 -13.73
CA ASN A 437 11.45 3.38 -14.60
C ASN A 437 12.62 2.47 -14.24
N SER A 438 12.35 1.27 -13.70
CA SER A 438 13.38 0.31 -13.27
C SER A 438 14.33 0.87 -12.20
N TYR A 439 13.84 1.78 -11.36
CA TYR A 439 14.62 2.50 -10.35
C TYR A 439 15.68 3.45 -10.94
N ALA A 440 15.51 3.83 -12.21
CA ALA A 440 16.34 4.84 -12.84
C ALA A 440 16.20 6.21 -12.14
N GLY A 441 17.27 7.01 -12.19
CA GLY A 441 17.35 8.30 -11.49
C GLY A 441 18.75 8.64 -11.01
N MET A 442 19.69 7.71 -11.16
CA MET A 442 21.12 7.87 -10.90
C MET A 442 21.88 7.50 -12.18
N ASP A 443 23.21 7.55 -12.18
CA ASP A 443 23.99 7.41 -13.42
C ASP A 443 23.82 6.04 -14.14
N LYS A 444 24.41 5.93 -15.34
CA LYS A 444 24.29 4.75 -16.23
C LYS A 444 24.84 3.44 -15.64
N HIS A 445 25.60 3.47 -14.55
CA HIS A 445 26.19 2.28 -13.93
C HIS A 445 25.57 1.94 -12.56
N PHE A 446 24.78 2.86 -12.01
CA PHE A 446 24.15 2.72 -10.71
C PHE A 446 23.36 1.41 -10.57
N GLU A 447 22.47 1.10 -11.50
CA GLU A 447 21.62 -0.10 -11.47
C GLU A 447 22.46 -1.40 -11.45
N ARG A 448 23.55 -1.43 -12.23
CA ARG A 448 24.44 -2.59 -12.32
C ARG A 448 25.16 -2.84 -10.99
N HIS A 449 25.67 -1.79 -10.37
CA HIS A 449 26.40 -1.91 -9.11
C HIS A 449 25.45 -2.16 -7.93
N ALA A 450 24.26 -1.57 -7.94
CA ALA A 450 23.17 -1.91 -7.01
C ALA A 450 22.80 -3.40 -7.10
N TRP A 451 22.73 -3.95 -8.31
CA TRP A 451 22.48 -5.38 -8.52
C TRP A 451 23.57 -6.28 -7.92
N TRP A 452 24.84 -5.87 -7.97
CA TRP A 452 25.91 -6.60 -7.30
C TRP A 452 25.69 -6.66 -5.79
N ALA A 453 25.33 -5.54 -5.16
CA ALA A 453 25.04 -5.50 -3.73
C ALA A 453 23.89 -6.46 -3.36
N VAL A 454 22.81 -6.47 -4.17
CA VAL A 454 21.67 -7.38 -3.98
C VAL A 454 22.13 -8.84 -4.06
N VAL A 455 22.74 -9.26 -5.17
CA VAL A 455 23.15 -10.66 -5.39
C VAL A 455 24.16 -11.13 -4.33
N VAL A 456 25.17 -10.30 -4.03
CA VAL A 456 26.18 -10.64 -3.04
C VAL A 456 25.56 -10.79 -1.65
N SER A 457 24.67 -9.88 -1.25
CA SER A 457 23.99 -9.99 0.05
C SER A 457 23.08 -11.22 0.16
N ASP A 458 22.43 -11.60 -0.95
CA ASP A 458 21.52 -12.75 -1.01
C ASP A 458 22.29 -14.06 -0.81
N VAL A 459 23.37 -14.26 -1.57
CA VAL A 459 24.24 -15.44 -1.47
C VAL A 459 24.95 -15.50 -0.12
N MET A 460 25.40 -14.35 0.40
CA MET A 460 26.05 -14.32 1.71
C MET A 460 25.09 -14.68 2.85
N GLU A 461 23.81 -14.35 2.75
CA GLU A 461 22.80 -14.77 3.73
C GLU A 461 22.56 -16.30 3.70
N ASP A 462 22.59 -16.91 2.51
CA ASP A 462 22.50 -18.37 2.38
C ASP A 462 23.76 -19.05 2.96
N ILE A 463 24.95 -18.50 2.72
CA ILE A 463 26.20 -18.99 3.32
C ILE A 463 26.16 -18.82 4.84
N ARG A 464 25.69 -17.68 5.36
CA ARG A 464 25.53 -17.44 6.79
C ARG A 464 24.62 -18.49 7.42
N SER A 465 23.47 -18.76 6.79
CA SER A 465 22.51 -19.76 7.24
C SER A 465 23.11 -21.17 7.25
N MET A 466 23.87 -21.54 6.20
CA MET A 466 24.60 -22.81 6.14
C MET A 466 25.63 -22.92 7.28
N LEU A 467 26.42 -21.87 7.51
CA LEU A 467 27.43 -21.88 8.57
C LEU A 467 26.81 -21.99 9.96
N LEU A 468 25.71 -21.29 10.23
CA LEU A 468 24.98 -21.42 11.48
C LEU A 468 24.47 -22.86 11.68
N ALA A 469 23.83 -23.44 10.67
CA ALA A 469 23.17 -24.73 10.81
C ALA A 469 24.12 -25.95 10.69
N ALA A 470 25.28 -25.82 10.04
CA ALA A 470 26.09 -26.98 9.67
C ALA A 470 27.48 -27.02 10.32
N THR A 471 27.94 -26.00 11.03
CA THR A 471 29.30 -25.99 11.63
C THR A 471 29.34 -26.66 13.01
N HIS A 472 30.55 -27.06 13.45
CA HIS A 472 30.79 -27.56 14.80
C HIS A 472 30.88 -26.44 15.84
N ASP A 473 31.36 -25.26 15.43
CA ASP A 473 31.57 -24.07 16.25
C ASP A 473 31.02 -22.84 15.51
N PRO A 474 29.71 -22.56 15.66
CA PRO A 474 29.07 -21.45 14.97
C PRO A 474 29.66 -20.08 15.31
N ASP A 475 30.13 -19.86 16.54
CA ASP A 475 30.66 -18.56 16.97
C ASP A 475 31.98 -18.21 16.27
N SER A 476 32.88 -19.19 16.16
CA SER A 476 34.12 -19.04 15.41
C SER A 476 33.85 -18.88 13.91
N ALA A 477 32.92 -19.66 13.36
CA ALA A 477 32.52 -19.53 11.95
C ALA A 477 31.93 -18.15 11.65
N MET A 478 31.08 -17.61 12.53
CA MET A 478 30.51 -16.27 12.40
C MET A 478 31.58 -15.18 12.52
N THR A 479 32.58 -15.34 13.38
CA THR A 479 33.71 -14.40 13.45
C THR A 479 34.46 -14.31 12.12
N VAL A 480 34.71 -15.45 11.46
CA VAL A 480 35.32 -15.47 10.13
C VAL A 480 34.40 -14.85 9.09
N PHE A 481 33.11 -15.19 9.11
CA PHE A 481 32.10 -14.63 8.22
C PHE A 481 32.05 -13.10 8.30
N GLU A 482 32.03 -12.54 9.51
CA GLU A 482 32.01 -11.09 9.70
C GLU A 482 33.25 -10.39 9.17
N GLY A 483 34.44 -10.97 9.38
CA GLY A 483 35.67 -10.44 8.81
C GLY A 483 35.65 -10.41 7.28
N GLU A 484 35.14 -11.48 6.66
CA GLU A 484 34.99 -11.56 5.21
C GLU A 484 33.91 -10.62 4.67
N TRP A 485 32.82 -10.46 5.41
CA TRP A 485 31.76 -9.54 5.05
C TRP A 485 32.25 -8.09 5.02
N GLN A 486 33.01 -7.65 6.03
CA GLN A 486 33.63 -6.31 6.02
C GLN A 486 34.59 -6.12 4.84
N ALA A 487 35.35 -7.16 4.46
CA ALA A 487 36.22 -7.10 3.29
C ALA A 487 35.42 -6.99 1.97
N ILE A 488 34.28 -7.66 1.86
CA ILE A 488 33.35 -7.53 0.73
C ILE A 488 32.76 -6.11 0.66
N LEU A 489 32.32 -5.55 1.78
CA LEU A 489 31.81 -4.17 1.83
C LEU A 489 32.87 -3.17 1.34
N ALA A 490 34.12 -3.32 1.80
CA ALA A 490 35.23 -2.48 1.33
C ALA A 490 35.54 -2.66 -0.17
N ALA A 491 35.27 -3.84 -0.74
CA ALA A 491 35.40 -4.07 -2.18
C ALA A 491 34.24 -3.44 -2.98
N LEU A 492 33.00 -3.50 -2.46
CA LEU A 492 31.83 -2.86 -3.05
C LEU A 492 31.99 -1.33 -3.12
N GLU A 493 32.57 -0.72 -2.10
CA GLU A 493 32.89 0.72 -2.08
C GLU A 493 33.83 1.15 -3.20
N ARG A 494 34.63 0.25 -3.77
CA ARG A 494 35.55 0.59 -4.88
C ARG A 494 34.86 0.63 -6.24
N ALA A 495 33.59 0.20 -6.31
CA ALA A 495 32.79 0.13 -7.55
C ALA A 495 33.51 -0.58 -8.72
N SER A 496 34.36 -1.57 -8.42
CA SER A 496 35.16 -2.30 -9.40
C SER A 496 34.75 -3.77 -9.45
N PHE A 497 34.20 -4.20 -10.59
CA PHE A 497 33.76 -5.59 -10.76
C PHE A 497 34.91 -6.58 -10.54
N LYS A 498 36.08 -6.31 -11.13
CA LYS A 498 37.27 -7.16 -10.99
C LYS A 498 37.68 -7.27 -9.51
N GLY A 499 37.79 -6.14 -8.82
CA GLY A 499 38.17 -6.13 -7.40
C GLY A 499 37.15 -6.84 -6.51
N LEU A 500 35.86 -6.70 -6.81
CA LEU A 500 34.79 -7.43 -6.13
C LEU A 500 34.90 -8.95 -6.36
N THR A 501 35.07 -9.39 -7.62
CA THR A 501 35.20 -10.81 -7.93
C THR A 501 36.44 -11.46 -7.32
N GLU A 502 37.57 -10.75 -7.27
CA GLU A 502 38.78 -11.22 -6.59
C GLU A 502 38.57 -11.37 -5.09
N GLN A 503 37.87 -10.40 -4.46
CA GLN A 503 37.52 -10.49 -3.05
C GLN A 503 36.57 -11.66 -2.79
N LEU A 504 35.51 -11.82 -3.59
CA LEU A 504 34.55 -12.92 -3.46
C LEU A 504 35.21 -14.29 -3.61
N ALA A 505 36.17 -14.44 -4.52
CA ALA A 505 36.94 -15.68 -4.67
C ALA A 505 37.79 -15.99 -3.42
N ARG A 506 38.46 -14.97 -2.85
CA ARG A 506 39.20 -15.14 -1.58
C ARG A 506 38.27 -15.51 -0.43
N THR A 507 37.13 -14.83 -0.33
CA THR A 507 36.12 -15.12 0.69
C THR A 507 35.59 -16.54 0.56
N ALA A 508 35.27 -17.00 -0.66
CA ALA A 508 34.82 -18.37 -0.89
C ALA A 508 35.83 -19.41 -0.42
N GLU A 509 37.12 -19.24 -0.71
CA GLU A 509 38.17 -20.15 -0.23
C GLU A 509 38.30 -20.14 1.30
N ARG A 510 38.21 -18.97 1.93
CA ARG A 510 38.26 -18.86 3.40
C ARG A 510 37.06 -19.50 4.09
N LEU A 511 35.85 -19.30 3.57
CA LEU A 511 34.64 -19.88 4.14
C LEU A 511 34.54 -21.39 3.88
N LYS A 512 35.04 -21.88 2.74
CA LYS A 512 35.13 -23.31 2.43
C LYS A 512 36.05 -24.08 3.38
N ALA A 513 37.04 -23.40 3.98
CA ALA A 513 37.95 -24.02 4.94
C ALA A 513 37.30 -24.25 6.32
N ILE A 514 36.12 -23.72 6.58
CA ILE A 514 35.41 -23.91 7.86
C ILE A 514 34.86 -25.35 7.92
N PRO A 515 35.19 -26.14 8.96
CA PRO A 515 34.74 -27.52 9.06
C PRO A 515 33.24 -27.61 9.35
N LEU A 516 32.52 -28.35 8.50
CA LEU A 516 31.10 -28.67 8.66
C LEU A 516 30.90 -30.05 9.29
N ARG A 517 29.83 -30.21 10.07
CA ARG A 517 29.37 -31.48 10.68
C ARG A 517 29.04 -32.54 9.64
N GLN A 518 28.60 -32.11 8.46
CA GLN A 518 28.28 -32.96 7.33
C GLN A 518 28.52 -32.20 6.01
N PRO A 519 28.65 -32.90 4.87
CA PRO A 519 28.80 -32.25 3.57
C PRO A 519 27.64 -31.28 3.28
N ALA A 520 27.94 -30.11 2.69
CA ALA A 520 26.92 -29.08 2.44
C ALA A 520 25.70 -29.58 1.64
N HIS A 521 25.91 -30.50 0.70
CA HIS A 521 24.83 -31.07 -0.14
C HIS A 521 23.91 -32.03 0.61
N SER A 522 24.29 -32.53 1.79
CA SER A 522 23.45 -33.39 2.62
C SER A 522 22.66 -32.60 3.68
N VAL A 523 22.86 -31.28 3.77
CA VAL A 523 22.12 -30.41 4.68
C VAL A 523 20.71 -30.18 4.13
N PRO A 524 19.64 -30.45 4.91
CA PRO A 524 18.27 -30.19 4.48
C PRO A 524 18.06 -28.71 4.10
N VAL A 525 17.38 -28.48 2.99
CA VAL A 525 17.08 -27.12 2.50
C VAL A 525 15.64 -26.77 2.82
N VAL A 526 15.45 -25.64 3.49
CA VAL A 526 14.13 -25.08 3.80
C VAL A 526 13.92 -23.82 2.95
N THR A 527 12.80 -23.77 2.22
CA THR A 527 12.43 -22.57 1.46
C THR A 527 11.50 -21.68 2.28
N LEU A 528 11.94 -20.46 2.59
CA LEU A 528 11.10 -19.43 3.18
C LEU A 528 10.45 -18.58 2.06
N SER A 529 9.14 -18.69 1.90
CA SER A 529 8.35 -17.94 0.91
C SER A 529 7.49 -16.87 1.58
N GLY A 530 7.40 -15.69 0.95
CA GLY A 530 6.66 -14.55 1.50
C GLY A 530 7.20 -13.20 1.04
N GLU A 531 6.78 -12.15 1.75
CA GLU A 531 7.18 -10.77 1.50
C GLU A 531 8.71 -10.60 1.69
N ILE A 532 9.37 -9.82 0.82
CA ILE A 532 10.84 -9.77 0.74
C ILE A 532 11.50 -9.24 2.01
N PHE A 533 10.96 -8.19 2.62
CA PHE A 533 11.49 -7.60 3.85
C PHE A 533 11.32 -8.58 5.01
N VAL A 534 10.12 -9.15 5.18
CA VAL A 534 9.81 -10.07 6.29
C VAL A 534 10.73 -11.29 6.28
N ARG A 535 11.13 -11.78 5.10
CA ARG A 535 12.05 -12.90 4.97
C ARG A 535 13.50 -12.57 5.33
N ARG A 536 13.92 -11.31 5.18
CA ARG A 536 15.32 -10.90 5.34
C ARG A 536 15.59 -10.18 6.66
N ASP A 537 14.59 -9.54 7.25
CA ASP A 537 14.70 -8.88 8.55
C ASP A 537 14.53 -9.89 9.71
N ALA A 538 15.56 -9.99 10.56
CA ALA A 538 15.64 -11.00 11.62
C ALA A 538 14.45 -10.90 12.62
N LEU A 539 14.10 -9.68 13.06
CA LEU A 539 12.98 -9.47 13.97
C LEU A 539 11.64 -9.88 13.34
N SER A 540 11.42 -9.51 12.07
CA SER A 540 10.16 -9.80 11.35
C SER A 540 9.90 -11.29 11.21
N ARG A 541 10.94 -12.08 10.97
CA ARG A 541 10.87 -13.56 10.95
C ARG A 541 11.09 -14.19 12.32
N GLN A 542 11.06 -13.42 13.41
CA GLN A 542 11.25 -13.91 14.77
C GLN A 542 12.52 -14.75 14.96
N PHE A 543 13.60 -14.37 14.28
CA PHE A 543 14.89 -15.07 14.31
C PHE A 543 14.81 -16.54 13.88
N LEU A 544 13.87 -16.88 12.97
CA LEU A 544 13.61 -18.26 12.55
C LEU A 544 14.85 -19.02 12.05
N THR A 545 15.73 -18.39 11.25
CA THR A 545 16.94 -19.07 10.75
C THR A 545 17.91 -19.39 11.88
N GLU A 546 18.04 -18.51 12.88
CA GLU A 546 18.88 -18.72 14.05
C GLU A 546 18.28 -19.78 14.99
N GLN A 547 16.95 -19.90 15.04
CA GLN A 547 16.27 -20.93 15.85
C GLN A 547 16.29 -22.32 15.22
N LEU A 548 16.31 -22.39 13.87
CA LEU A 548 16.36 -23.66 13.13
C LEU A 548 17.78 -24.21 12.97
N ALA A 549 18.80 -23.36 13.08
CA ALA A 549 20.21 -23.73 13.04
C ALA A 549 20.66 -24.38 14.35
#